data_AF-A0A8T8LH86-F1
#
_entry.id   AF-A0A8T8LH86-F1
#
_cell.length_a   1.000
_cell.length_b   1.000
_cell.length_c   1.000
_cell.angle_alpha   90.00
_cell.angle_beta   90.00
_cell.angle_gamma   90.00
#
_symmetry.space_group_name_H-M   'P 1'
#
loop_
_entity.id
_entity.type
_entity.pdbx_description
1 polymer ?
#
loop_
_entity_poly.entity_id
_entity_poly.type
_entity_poly.pdbx_seq_one_letter_code
_entity_poly.pdbx_strand_id
1 'polypeptide(L)'
;MRDGDRGGGGNSGEAGDDRPAGGSETVPLVVVDGDERVELDIERGRNLRRVLLDAGVSPYTAATRRLNCGGRGLCATCGVRVREGPSADHWHDRLADRFGYPRLSCQIAVDRPMTVALVDKRVWGGRRSDGRDEENPEGSR
;
A
#
# COMPACT_ATOMS: atom_id res chain seq x y z
N MET A 1 60.70 44.86 -22.84
CA MET A 1 60.21 43.62 -22.21
C MET A 1 58.74 43.50 -22.59
N ARG A 2 58.48 42.83 -23.73
CA ARG A 2 57.89 41.48 -23.89
C ARG A 2 56.36 41.51 -23.80
N ASP A 3 55.68 41.41 -24.95
CA ASP A 3 55.03 40.18 -25.48
C ASP A 3 53.71 39.94 -24.71
N GLY A 4 52.51 39.95 -25.30
CA GLY A 4 52.05 39.09 -26.38
C GLY A 4 51.03 38.08 -25.83
N ASP A 5 50.17 37.53 -26.70
CA ASP A 5 49.19 36.43 -26.52
C ASP A 5 47.78 36.78 -25.97
N ARG A 6 46.73 36.64 -26.79
CA ARG A 6 45.86 35.45 -27.06
C ARG A 6 44.96 35.13 -25.86
N GLY A 7 43.66 34.91 -25.96
CA GLY A 7 42.88 34.20 -26.97
C GLY A 7 41.96 33.21 -26.22
N GLY A 8 40.85 32.82 -26.84
CA GLY A 8 39.96 31.74 -26.36
C GLY A 8 38.74 32.27 -25.58
N GLY A 9 37.50 32.06 -25.98
CA GLY A 9 36.95 30.85 -26.60
C GLY A 9 36.32 30.01 -25.50
N GLY A 10 35.00 29.85 -25.52
CA GLY A 10 34.31 29.01 -24.54
C GLY A 10 32.81 29.21 -24.52
N ASN A 11 32.13 28.69 -25.55
CA ASN A 11 30.76 28.21 -25.41
C ASN A 11 30.78 27.06 -24.38
N SER A 12 29.94 27.14 -23.35
CA SER A 12 29.50 25.98 -22.56
C SER A 12 28.15 26.44 -22.01
N GLY A 13 27.06 26.08 -22.68
CA GLY A 13 26.64 24.70 -22.71
C GLY A 13 25.61 24.59 -21.62
N GLU A 14 24.35 24.72 -22.04
CA GLU A 14 23.18 24.05 -21.50
C GLU A 14 23.48 23.26 -20.21
N ALA A 15 23.27 23.90 -19.06
CA ALA A 15 22.99 23.16 -17.84
C ALA A 15 21.56 22.62 -18.00
N GLY A 16 21.46 21.50 -18.72
CA GLY A 16 20.30 20.63 -18.62
C GLY A 16 20.05 20.39 -17.13
N ASP A 17 18.87 20.77 -16.67
CA ASP A 17 18.32 20.37 -15.39
C ASP A 17 18.14 18.85 -15.45
N ASP A 18 19.24 18.11 -15.31
CA ASP A 18 19.29 16.66 -15.13
C ASP A 18 18.82 16.35 -13.70
N ARG A 19 17.66 16.90 -13.33
CA ARG A 19 16.88 16.30 -12.25
C ARG A 19 16.38 15.01 -12.86
N PRO A 20 16.76 13.84 -12.31
CA PRO A 20 16.03 12.64 -12.65
C PRO A 20 14.58 12.96 -12.28
N ALA A 21 13.72 13.04 -13.29
CA ALA A 21 12.30 12.99 -13.08
C ALA A 21 12.10 11.74 -12.22
N GLY A 22 11.78 11.93 -10.94
CA GLY A 22 11.65 10.85 -9.97
C GLY A 22 10.53 9.95 -10.45
N GLY A 23 10.86 9.02 -11.33
CA GLY A 23 9.96 7.98 -11.78
C GLY A 23 9.56 7.26 -10.52
N SER A 24 8.26 7.25 -10.24
CA SER A 24 7.71 6.51 -9.13
C SER A 24 8.03 5.04 -9.34
N GLU A 25 9.14 4.59 -8.75
CA GLU A 25 9.49 3.18 -8.75
C GLU A 25 8.33 2.43 -8.09
N THR A 26 7.75 1.49 -8.82
CA THR A 26 6.75 0.60 -8.27
C THR A 26 7.43 -0.55 -7.55
N VAL A 27 6.79 -1.05 -6.50
CA VAL A 27 7.19 -2.24 -5.77
C VAL A 27 6.03 -3.23 -5.74
N PRO A 28 6.28 -4.53 -5.95
CA PRO A 28 5.23 -5.54 -5.93
C PRO A 28 4.68 -5.76 -4.51
N LEU A 29 3.36 -5.76 -4.41
CA LEU A 29 2.61 -6.11 -3.20
C LEU A 29 1.74 -7.33 -3.50
N VAL A 30 1.88 -8.37 -2.69
CA VAL A 30 1.02 -9.55 -2.72
C VAL A 30 0.06 -9.50 -1.54
N VAL A 31 -1.24 -9.60 -1.80
CA VAL A 31 -2.30 -9.65 -0.79
C VAL A 31 -2.96 -11.03 -0.84
N VAL A 32 -2.93 -11.73 0.29
CA VAL A 32 -3.56 -13.04 0.48
C VAL A 32 -4.86 -12.87 1.27
N ASP A 33 -5.96 -13.40 0.75
CA ASP A 33 -7.28 -13.32 1.34
C ASP A 33 -7.96 -14.70 1.32
N GLY A 34 -7.75 -15.48 2.39
CA GLY A 34 -8.10 -16.90 2.39
C GLY A 34 -7.23 -17.64 1.37
N ASP A 35 -7.87 -18.26 0.38
CA ASP A 35 -7.21 -18.98 -0.72
C ASP A 35 -6.93 -18.07 -1.94
N GLU A 36 -7.44 -16.84 -1.93
CA GLU A 36 -7.23 -15.88 -3.02
C GLU A 36 -5.92 -15.10 -2.83
N ARG A 37 -5.29 -14.79 -3.96
CA ARG A 37 -4.06 -13.99 -4.03
C ARG A 37 -4.22 -12.90 -5.07
N VAL A 38 -3.91 -11.66 -4.68
CA VAL A 38 -3.93 -10.47 -5.55
C VAL A 38 -2.54 -9.86 -5.58
N GLU A 39 -2.03 -9.61 -6.78
CA GLU A 39 -0.72 -8.97 -6.99
C GLU A 39 -0.93 -7.55 -7.51
N LEU A 40 -0.22 -6.60 -6.92
CA LEU A 40 -0.38 -5.17 -7.18
C LEU A 40 0.99 -4.51 -7.35
N ASP A 41 1.15 -3.68 -8.38
CA ASP A 41 2.30 -2.80 -8.52
C ASP A 41 2.01 -1.45 -7.85
N ILE A 42 2.74 -1.18 -6.76
CA ILE A 42 2.44 -0.05 -5.88
C ILE A 42 3.56 0.97 -5.95
N GLU A 43 3.21 2.23 -6.18
CA GLU A 43 4.16 3.33 -6.02
C GLU A 43 4.81 3.28 -4.63
N ARG A 44 6.15 3.24 -4.63
CA ARG A 44 6.95 3.11 -3.41
C ARG A 44 6.57 4.19 -2.38
N GLY A 45 6.42 3.77 -1.13
CA GLY A 45 6.12 4.64 0.02
C GLY A 45 4.63 4.85 0.26
N ARG A 46 3.74 4.35 -0.62
CA ARG A 46 2.30 4.44 -0.40
C ARG A 46 1.85 3.71 0.88
N ASN A 47 0.86 4.29 1.55
CA ASN A 47 0.28 3.70 2.76
C ASN A 47 -0.51 2.42 2.45
N LEU A 48 -0.19 1.32 3.14
CA LEU A 48 -0.77 0.01 2.88
C LEU A 48 -2.29 -0.01 3.04
N ARG A 49 -2.85 0.62 4.09
CA ARG A 49 -4.32 0.71 4.25
C ARG A 49 -4.98 1.36 3.04
N ARG A 50 -4.42 2.47 2.53
CA ARG A 50 -4.99 3.17 1.37
C ARG A 50 -4.92 2.31 0.13
N VAL A 51 -3.76 1.70 -0.14
CA VAL A 51 -3.58 0.73 -1.24
C VAL A 51 -4.64 -0.37 -1.21
N LEU A 52 -4.84 -0.99 -0.05
CA LEU A 52 -5.83 -2.05 0.11
C LEU A 52 -7.27 -1.57 -0.14
N LEU A 53 -7.60 -0.34 0.26
CA LEU A 53 -8.92 0.23 0.02
C LEU A 53 -9.13 0.60 -1.46
N ASP A 54 -8.12 1.19 -2.11
CA ASP A 54 -8.18 1.59 -3.51
C ASP A 54 -8.30 0.36 -4.43
N ALA A 55 -7.62 -0.74 -4.09
CA ALA A 55 -7.68 -2.00 -4.81
C ALA A 55 -8.90 -2.87 -4.45
N GLY A 56 -9.81 -2.39 -3.57
CA GLY A 56 -11.01 -3.13 -3.15
C GLY A 56 -10.76 -4.29 -2.16
N VAL A 57 -9.50 -4.65 -1.89
CA VAL A 57 -9.08 -5.70 -0.94
C VAL A 57 -9.00 -5.18 0.50
N SER A 58 -10.12 -4.66 0.99
CA SER A 58 -10.18 -3.95 2.26
C SER A 58 -9.75 -4.81 3.47
N PRO A 59 -8.93 -4.27 4.41
CA PRO A 59 -8.60 -4.94 5.66
C PRO A 59 -9.75 -4.94 6.68
N TYR A 60 -10.87 -4.30 6.34
CA TYR A 60 -12.04 -4.18 7.21
C TYR A 60 -13.11 -5.23 6.90
N THR A 61 -13.80 -5.64 7.96
CA THR A 61 -15.12 -6.27 7.86
C THR A 61 -16.22 -5.24 7.61
N ALA A 62 -17.43 -5.69 7.29
CA ALA A 62 -18.57 -4.80 7.00
C ALA A 62 -18.85 -3.81 8.15
N ALA A 63 -18.77 -4.28 9.40
CA ALA A 63 -18.97 -3.45 10.58
C ALA A 63 -17.82 -2.43 10.78
N THR A 64 -16.57 -2.90 10.69
CA THR A 64 -15.39 -2.06 10.94
C THR A 64 -15.11 -1.06 9.82
N ARG A 65 -15.73 -1.22 8.64
CA ARG A 65 -15.69 -0.22 7.56
C ARG A 65 -16.28 1.13 8.00
N ARG A 66 -17.29 1.12 8.88
CA ARG A 66 -17.88 2.34 9.47
C ARG A 66 -17.30 2.65 10.86
N LEU A 67 -16.90 1.61 11.59
CA LEU A 67 -16.31 1.72 12.93
C LEU A 67 -14.78 1.60 12.88
N ASN A 68 -14.11 2.66 12.43
CA ASN A 68 -12.64 2.73 12.45
C ASN A 68 -12.13 4.14 12.72
N CYS A 69 -10.88 4.25 13.16
CA CYS A 69 -10.22 5.53 13.47
C CYS A 69 -9.73 6.31 12.23
N GLY A 70 -10.11 5.89 11.00
CA GLY A 70 -9.67 6.54 9.76
C GLY A 70 -8.17 6.40 9.45
N GLY A 71 -7.43 5.57 10.18
CA GLY A 71 -5.99 5.36 9.97
C GLY A 71 -5.08 6.02 11.01
N ARG A 72 -5.61 6.50 12.13
CA ARG A 72 -4.86 7.12 13.24
C ARG A 72 -4.08 6.15 14.13
N GLY A 73 -4.14 4.84 13.85
CA GLY A 73 -3.43 3.83 14.65
C GLY A 73 -4.08 3.48 16.00
N LEU A 74 -5.34 3.85 16.24
CA LEU A 74 -5.96 3.77 17.58
C LEU A 74 -6.94 2.60 17.78
N CYS A 75 -7.50 2.04 16.70
CA CYS A 75 -8.63 1.11 16.81
C CYS A 75 -8.29 -0.36 16.55
N ALA A 76 -7.06 -0.67 16.12
CA ALA A 76 -6.62 -2.01 15.71
C ALA A 76 -7.41 -2.71 14.57
N THR A 77 -8.54 -2.15 14.11
CA THR A 77 -9.42 -2.78 13.10
C THR A 77 -8.84 -2.88 11.68
N CYS A 78 -7.68 -2.30 11.41
CA CYS A 78 -6.98 -2.40 10.10
C CYS A 78 -5.82 -3.41 10.13
N GLY A 79 -5.88 -4.38 11.05
CA GLY A 79 -4.85 -5.39 11.25
C GLY A 79 -4.63 -6.27 10.02
N VAL A 80 -3.38 -6.46 9.64
CA VAL A 80 -2.94 -7.39 8.59
C VAL A 80 -1.76 -8.22 9.11
N ARG A 81 -1.59 -9.44 8.61
CA ARG A 81 -0.38 -10.24 8.90
C ARG A 81 0.64 -10.00 7.80
N VAL A 82 1.81 -9.47 8.14
CA VAL A 82 2.93 -9.39 7.20
C VAL A 82 3.59 -10.77 7.16
N ARG A 83 3.60 -11.42 6.00
CA ARG A 83 4.24 -12.73 5.79
C ARG A 83 5.70 -12.56 5.38
N GLU A 84 5.93 -11.61 4.47
CA GLU A 84 7.23 -11.20 3.94
C GLU A 84 7.19 -9.68 3.78
N GLY A 85 8.23 -8.96 4.17
CA GLY A 85 8.22 -7.49 4.09
C GLY A 85 9.21 -6.81 5.02
N PRO A 86 9.18 -5.46 5.11
CA PRO A 86 10.09 -4.68 5.94
C PRO A 86 10.05 -5.10 7.40
N SER A 87 11.23 -5.12 8.04
CA SER A 87 11.38 -5.41 9.46
C SER A 87 10.52 -4.47 10.31
N ALA A 88 10.02 -5.00 11.42
CA ALA A 88 9.22 -4.29 12.39
C ALA A 88 10.03 -3.23 13.17
N ASP A 89 10.35 -2.10 12.55
CA ASP A 89 11.20 -1.08 13.19
C ASP A 89 10.44 -0.28 14.27
N HIS A 90 9.10 -0.18 14.15
CA HIS A 90 8.23 0.49 15.13
C HIS A 90 7.93 -0.41 16.35
N TRP A 91 7.92 0.16 17.55
CA TRP A 91 7.79 -0.59 18.82
C TRP A 91 6.54 -1.49 18.91
N HIS A 92 5.44 -1.07 18.27
CA HIS A 92 4.21 -1.85 18.17
C HIS A 92 4.35 -3.09 17.27
N ASP A 93 5.17 -2.97 16.23
CA ASP A 93 5.42 -4.04 15.27
C ASP A 93 6.33 -5.11 15.89
N ARG A 94 7.28 -4.74 16.77
CA ARG A 94 8.09 -5.73 17.52
C ARG A 94 7.25 -6.56 18.48
N LEU A 95 6.22 -5.95 19.08
CA LEU A 95 5.27 -6.67 19.93
C LEU A 95 4.37 -7.58 19.06
N ALA A 96 3.94 -7.09 17.91
CA ALA A 96 3.15 -7.86 16.96
C ALA A 96 3.90 -9.09 16.43
N ASP A 97 5.16 -8.95 16.03
CA ASP A 97 6.00 -10.06 15.56
C ASP A 97 6.37 -11.03 16.69
N ARG A 98 6.63 -10.54 17.91
CA ARG A 98 6.99 -11.40 19.06
C ARG A 98 5.82 -12.24 19.58
N PHE A 99 4.58 -11.78 19.39
CA PHE A 99 3.38 -12.44 19.93
C PHE A 99 2.38 -12.90 18.85
N GLY A 100 2.70 -12.71 17.56
CA GLY A 100 1.85 -13.14 16.45
C GLY A 100 0.61 -12.28 16.19
N TYR A 101 0.59 -11.02 16.66
CA TYR A 101 -0.52 -10.10 16.45
C TYR A 101 -0.47 -9.45 15.05
N PRO A 102 -1.62 -9.11 14.44
CA PRO A 102 -1.67 -8.35 13.20
C PRO A 102 -1.03 -6.95 13.36
N ARG A 103 -0.25 -6.52 12.37
CA ARG A 103 0.28 -5.15 12.27
C ARG A 103 -0.77 -4.20 11.70
N LEU A 104 -0.71 -2.92 12.05
CA LEU A 104 -1.68 -1.93 11.59
C LEU A 104 -1.34 -1.49 10.17
N SER A 105 -2.12 -1.90 9.17
CA SER A 105 -1.90 -1.48 7.77
C SER A 105 -1.89 0.04 7.57
N CYS A 106 -2.53 0.81 8.47
CA CYS A 106 -2.49 2.27 8.42
C CYS A 106 -1.15 2.88 8.85
N GLN A 107 -0.28 2.11 9.50
CA GLN A 107 1.05 2.53 9.96
C GLN A 107 2.19 1.93 9.11
N ILE A 108 1.86 1.21 8.03
CA ILE A 108 2.83 0.58 7.14
C ILE A 108 2.91 1.36 5.82
N ALA A 109 4.13 1.69 5.39
CA ALA A 109 4.43 2.15 4.04
C ALA A 109 4.92 0.97 3.18
N VAL A 110 4.44 0.89 1.94
CA VAL A 110 4.86 -0.12 0.96
C VAL A 110 6.08 0.42 0.23
N ASP A 111 7.26 0.29 0.84
CA ASP A 111 8.51 0.84 0.32
C ASP A 111 9.43 -0.19 -0.34
N ARG A 112 9.06 -1.47 -0.28
CA ARG A 112 9.77 -2.61 -0.86
C ARG A 112 8.77 -3.77 -1.10
N PRO A 113 9.17 -4.79 -1.88
CA PRO A 113 8.35 -5.99 -2.08
C PRO A 113 7.83 -6.55 -0.75
N MET A 114 6.53 -6.85 -0.69
CA MET A 114 5.95 -7.44 0.52
C MET A 114 4.72 -8.31 0.24
N THR A 115 4.50 -9.30 1.10
CA THR A 115 3.36 -10.20 1.11
C THR A 115 2.58 -10.02 2.41
N VAL A 116 1.30 -9.68 2.33
CA VAL A 116 0.40 -9.53 3.48
C VAL A 116 -0.79 -10.45 3.38
N ALA A 117 -1.26 -10.95 4.51
CA ALA A 117 -2.50 -11.72 4.60
C ALA A 117 -3.55 -10.94 5.40
N LEU A 118 -4.76 -10.86 4.84
CA LEU A 118 -5.92 -10.34 5.54
C LEU A 118 -6.32 -11.31 6.67
N VAL A 119 -6.71 -10.78 7.82
CA VAL A 119 -7.13 -11.61 8.96
C VAL A 119 -8.52 -12.19 8.67
N ASP A 120 -8.74 -13.44 9.06
CA ASP A 120 -9.97 -14.19 8.76
C ASP A 120 -11.23 -13.40 9.14
N LYS A 121 -12.06 -13.18 8.13
CA LYS A 121 -13.30 -12.39 8.18
C LYS A 121 -14.40 -13.09 8.98
N ARG A 122 -14.24 -14.38 9.30
CA ARG A 122 -15.22 -15.18 10.09
C ARG A 122 -15.21 -14.85 11.57
N VAL A 123 -14.10 -14.37 12.11
CA VAL A 123 -14.03 -13.93 13.53
C VAL A 123 -14.79 -12.60 13.73
N TRP A 124 -15.11 -11.86 12.65
CA TRP A 124 -15.64 -10.50 12.72
C TRP A 124 -16.86 -10.22 11.80
N GLY A 125 -17.57 -11.27 11.38
CA GLY A 125 -18.80 -11.21 10.59
C GLY A 125 -18.57 -11.42 9.09
N GLY A 126 -19.13 -12.52 8.57
CA GLY A 126 -19.02 -12.93 7.16
C GLY A 126 -19.66 -11.95 6.18
N ARG A 127 -19.09 -11.86 4.97
CA ARG A 127 -19.63 -11.07 3.85
C ARG A 127 -20.61 -11.91 3.04
N ARG A 128 -21.76 -11.33 2.69
CA ARG A 128 -22.43 -11.67 1.43
C ARG A 128 -21.70 -10.92 0.33
N SER A 129 -21.25 -11.65 -0.67
CA SER A 129 -20.83 -11.13 -1.96
C SER A 129 -22.08 -10.64 -2.68
N ASP A 130 -22.22 -9.33 -2.92
CA ASP A 130 -23.18 -8.85 -3.92
C ASP A 130 -22.56 -9.10 -5.29
N GLY A 131 -22.74 -10.34 -5.77
CA GLY A 131 -22.65 -10.70 -7.17
C GLY A 131 -23.86 -10.11 -7.90
N ARG A 132 -23.59 -9.49 -9.05
CA ARG A 132 -24.61 -9.22 -10.06
C ARG A 132 -25.14 -10.56 -10.56
N ASP A 133 -26.46 -10.71 -10.62
CA ASP A 133 -27.29 -11.49 -11.56
C ASP A 133 -28.76 -11.14 -11.18
N GLU A 134 -29.47 -10.30 -11.93
CA GLU A 134 -30.23 -10.61 -13.14
C GLU A 134 -31.63 -11.20 -12.81
N GLU A 135 -32.63 -10.63 -13.49
CA GLU A 135 -34.02 -11.09 -13.63
C GLU A 135 -35.00 -10.86 -12.46
N ASN A 136 -35.85 -9.85 -12.62
CA ASN A 136 -37.13 -9.75 -11.93
C ASN A 136 -38.23 -10.23 -12.89
N PRO A 137 -38.66 -11.49 -12.86
CA PRO A 137 -39.90 -11.89 -13.49
C PRO A 137 -41.08 -11.58 -12.55
N GLU A 138 -42.05 -10.86 -13.12
CA GLU A 138 -43.48 -10.85 -12.79
C GLU A 138 -43.98 -10.13 -11.52
N GLY A 139 -44.95 -9.22 -11.77
CA GLY A 139 -46.21 -9.25 -11.03
C GLY A 139 -46.53 -8.08 -10.12
N SER A 140 -47.13 -7.02 -10.67
CA SER A 140 -48.18 -6.23 -9.99
C SER A 140 -48.87 -5.27 -10.95
N ARG A 141 -49.95 -5.73 -11.59
CA ARG A 141 -51.30 -5.11 -11.62
C ARG A 141 -52.20 -5.81 -12.64
#